data_AF-A0A846LI96-F1
#
_entry.id   AF-A0A846LI96-F1
#
_cell.length_a   1.000
_cell.length_b   1.000
_cell.length_c   1.000
_cell.angle_alpha   90.00
_cell.angle_beta   90.00
_cell.angle_gamma   90.00
#
_symmetry.space_group_name_H-M   'P 1'
#
loop_
_entity.id
_entity.type
_entity.pdbx_description
1 polymer ?
#
loop_
_entity_poly.entity_id
_entity_poly.type
_entity_poly.pdbx_seq_one_letter_code
_entity_poly.pdbx_strand_id
1 'polypeptide(L)' 'MDDTEIRTKIEALVEEEHALRDSSEHTDEQRARLRQIEEERDQLWDLVRQRDAKRQYGEDPDEAQPRPEPQVENYLQ' A
#
# COMPACT_ATOMS: atom_id res chain seq x y z
N MET A 1 -1.24 5.93 12.60
CA MET A 1 -1.96 4.85 11.90
C MET A 1 -1.68 3.59 12.68
N ASP A 2 -2.68 2.85 13.12
CA ASP A 2 -2.50 1.59 13.87
C ASP A 2 -2.52 0.35 12.94
N ASP A 3 -2.19 -0.84 13.48
CA ASP A 3 -2.18 -2.09 12.70
C ASP A 3 -3.53 -2.43 12.06
N THR A 4 -4.63 -2.08 12.73
CA THR A 4 -5.98 -2.36 12.26
C THR A 4 -6.30 -1.48 11.07
N GLU A 5 -6.00 -0.18 11.16
CA GLU A 5 -6.11 0.75 10.04
C GLU A 5 -5.25 0.28 8.84
N ILE A 6 -4.06 -0.27 9.09
CA ILE A 6 -3.18 -0.76 8.00
C ILE A 6 -3.83 -1.93 7.28
N ARG A 7 -4.38 -2.89 8.04
CA ARG A 7 -5.09 -4.04 7.47
C ARG A 7 -6.33 -3.62 6.69
N THR A 8 -7.14 -2.70 7.23
CA THR A 8 -8.32 -2.19 6.54
C THR A 8 -7.97 -1.48 5.23
N LYS A 9 -6.86 -0.73 5.18
CA LYS A 9 -6.40 -0.14 3.91
C LYS A 9 -5.93 -1.18 2.91
N ILE A 10 -5.17 -2.20 3.35
CA ILE A 10 -4.75 -3.30 2.48
C ILE A 10 -5.97 -4.02 1.89
N GLU A 11 -7.00 -4.29 2.70
CA GLU A 11 -8.25 -4.92 2.24
C GLU A 11 -8.96 -4.05 1.21
N ALA A 12 -9.12 -2.75 1.47
CA ALA A 12 -9.73 -1.83 0.52
C ALA A 12 -8.97 -1.77 -0.83
N LEU A 13 -7.64 -1.79 -0.79
CA LEU A 13 -6.79 -1.82 -1.98
C LEU A 13 -6.96 -3.11 -2.79
N VAL A 14 -7.09 -4.26 -2.11
CA VAL A 14 -7.34 -5.56 -2.76
C VAL A 14 -8.71 -5.59 -3.43
N GLU A 15 -9.75 -5.06 -2.78
CA GLU A 15 -11.08 -4.94 -3.39
C GLU A 15 -11.07 -4.01 -4.62
N GLU A 16 -10.33 -2.90 -4.55
CA GLU A 16 -10.14 -2.01 -5.70
C GLU A 16 -9.39 -2.71 -6.85
N GLU A 17 -8.33 -3.46 -6.54
CA GLU A 17 -7.59 -4.27 -7.51
C GLU A 17 -8.52 -5.25 -8.23
N HIS A 18 -9.36 -5.97 -7.46
CA HIS A 18 -10.33 -6.91 -8.01
C HIS A 18 -11.35 -6.23 -8.93
N ALA A 19 -11.91 -5.09 -8.51
CA ALA A 19 -12.85 -4.33 -9.33
C ALA A 19 -12.21 -3.84 -10.65
N LEU A 20 -10.96 -3.38 -10.60
CA LEU A 20 -10.22 -2.95 -11.78
C LEU A 20 -9.90 -4.12 -12.73
N ARG A 21 -9.55 -5.28 -12.18
CA ARG A 21 -9.26 -6.49 -12.98
C ARG A 21 -10.52 -7.12 -13.59
N ASP A 22 -11.65 -7.06 -12.91
CA ASP A 22 -12.94 -7.58 -13.40
C ASP A 22 -13.59 -6.67 -14.45
N SER A 23 -13.17 -5.40 -14.51
CA SER A 23 -13.65 -4.48 -15.53
C SER A 23 -13.24 -4.96 -16.94
N SER A 24 -14.18 -4.88 -17.88
CA SER A 24 -13.97 -5.28 -19.28
C SER A 24 -13.09 -4.33 -20.09
N GLU A 25 -12.79 -3.16 -19.52
CA GLU A 25 -11.92 -2.15 -20.12
C GLU A 25 -10.58 -2.18 -19.40
N HIS A 26 -9.48 -2.15 -20.16
CA HIS A 26 -8.12 -2.06 -19.63
C HIS A 26 -7.46 -0.83 -20.25
N THR A 27 -7.91 0.33 -19.81
CA THR A 27 -7.33 1.63 -20.15
C THR A 27 -5.93 1.77 -19.55
N ASP A 28 -5.14 2.70 -20.08
CA ASP A 28 -3.84 3.04 -19.49
C ASP A 28 -3.97 3.59 -18.06
N GLU A 29 -5.09 4.27 -17.76
CA GLU A 29 -5.41 4.77 -16.42
C GLU A 29 -5.68 3.63 -15.43
N GLN A 30 -6.39 2.57 -15.82
CA GLN A 30 -6.60 1.42 -14.94
C GLN A 30 -5.30 0.65 -14.71
N ARG A 31 -4.46 0.51 -15.75
CA ARG A 31 -3.10 -0.05 -15.59
C ARG A 31 -2.24 0.81 -14.66
N ALA A 32 -2.41 2.13 -14.69
CA ALA A 32 -1.76 3.04 -13.75
C ALA A 32 -2.20 2.82 -12.32
N ARG A 33 -3.53 2.75 -12.13
CA ARG A 33 -4.10 2.58 -10.81
C ARG A 33 -3.71 1.23 -10.21
N LEU A 34 -3.70 0.16 -11.00
CA LEU A 34 -3.22 -1.16 -10.56
C LEU A 34 -1.76 -1.10 -10.06
N ARG A 35 -0.87 -0.40 -10.78
CA ARG A 35 0.52 -0.22 -10.32
C ARG A 35 0.60 0.56 -9.01
N GLN A 36 -0.17 1.64 -8.88
CA GLN A 36 -0.23 2.40 -7.63
C GLN A 36 -0.74 1.55 -6.48
N ILE A 37 -1.80 0.76 -6.69
CA ILE A 37 -2.35 -0.15 -5.67
C ILE A 37 -1.28 -1.16 -5.21
N GLU A 38 -0.52 -1.74 -6.14
CA GLU A 38 0.58 -2.66 -5.82
C GLU A 38 1.66 -1.97 -4.96
N GLU A 39 2.08 -0.76 -5.34
CA GLU A 39 3.08 0.03 -4.60
C GLU A 39 2.58 0.44 -3.21
N GLU A 40 1.33 0.91 -3.10
CA GLU A 40 0.69 1.26 -1.82
C GLU A 40 0.60 0.04 -0.89
N ARG A 41 0.23 -1.14 -1.43
CA ARG A 41 0.15 -2.38 -0.65
C ARG A 41 1.51 -2.81 -0.13
N ASP A 42 2.55 -2.71 -0.94
CA ASP A 42 3.93 -3.05 -0.54
C ASP A 42 4.43 -2.13 0.59
N GLN A 43 4.13 -0.84 0.52
CA GLN A 43 4.47 0.11 1.59
C GLN A 43 3.75 -0.21 2.91
N LEU A 44 2.46 -0.55 2.84
CA LEU A 44 1.68 -0.92 4.02
C LEU A 44 2.23 -2.22 4.64
N TRP A 45 2.61 -3.22 3.82
CA TRP A 45 3.27 -4.43 4.31
C TRP A 45 4.67 -4.18 4.90
N ASP A 46 5.46 -3.29 4.30
CA ASP A 46 6.73 -2.84 4.86
C ASP A 46 6.53 -2.19 6.24
N LEU A 47 5.50 -1.37 6.40
CA LEU A 47 5.17 -0.74 7.68
C LEU A 47 4.81 -1.78 8.75
N VAL A 48 3.98 -2.77 8.43
CA VAL A 48 3.66 -3.88 9.35
C VAL A 48 4.94 -4.60 9.78
N ARG A 49 5.80 -4.95 8.82
CA ARG A 49 7.08 -5.63 9.11
C ARG A 49 8.00 -4.79 10.00
N GLN A 50 8.08 -3.48 9.78
CA GLN A 50 8.86 -2.58 10.63
C GLN A 50 8.31 -2.53 12.06
N ARG A 51 6.99 -2.45 12.22
CA ARG A 51 6.34 -2.45 13.56
C ARG A 51 6.58 -3.76 14.29
N ASP A 52 6.47 -4.89 13.60
CA ASP A 52 6.73 -6.21 14.19
C ASP A 52 8.19 -6.37 14.61
N ALA A 53 9.14 -5.85 13.82
CA ALA A 53 10.55 -5.81 14.20
C ALA A 53 10.75 -4.97 15.48
N LYS A 54 10.20 -3.75 15.53
CA LYS A 54 10.30 -2.88 16.74
C LYS A 54 9.74 -3.56 17.99
N ARG A 55 8.56 -4.20 17.87
CA ARG A 55 7.96 -5.00 18.97
C ARG A 55 8.89 -6.11 19.43
N GLN A 56 9.54 -6.82 18.50
CA GLN A 56 10.46 -7.91 18.83
C GLN A 56 11.68 -7.43 19.62
N TYR A 57 12.16 -6.21 19.37
CA TYR A 57 13.28 -5.61 20.10
C TYR A 57 12.88 -4.78 21.32
N GLY A 58 11.58 -4.71 21.65
CA GLY A 58 11.05 -3.92 22.76
C GLY A 58 11.09 -2.40 22.51
N GLU A 59 11.21 -2.00 21.25
CA GLU A 59 11.12 -0.60 20.81
C GLU A 59 9.66 -0.20 20.57
N ASP A 60 9.41 1.11 20.45
CA ASP A 60 8.07 1.64 20.18
C ASP A 60 7.67 1.40 18.70
N PRO A 61 6.67 0.56 18.42
CA PRO A 61 6.21 0.32 17.05
C PRO A 61 5.62 1.56 16.37
N ASP A 62 5.12 2.55 17.12
CA ASP A 62 4.53 3.75 16.54
C ASP A 62 5.57 4.71 15.96
N GLU A 63 6.85 4.50 16.28
CA GLU A 63 7.96 5.17 15.61
C GLU A 63 8.30 4.56 14.24
N ALA A 64 7.66 3.47 13.82
CA ALA A 64 7.83 2.95 12.46
C ALA A 64 7.19 3.93 11.46
N GLN A 65 7.97 4.38 10.48
CA GLN A 65 7.46 5.28 9.44
C GLN A 65 7.32 4.51 8.12
N PRO A 66 6.20 4.67 7.40
CA PRO A 66 6.12 4.16 6.04
C PRO A 66 7.28 4.76 5.25
N ARG A 67 7.88 3.95 4.36
CA ARG A 67 8.84 4.51 3.40
C ARG A 67 8.15 5.66 2.67
N PRO A 68 8.85 6.77 2.39
CA PRO A 68 8.28 7.80 1.55
C PRO A 68 7.77 7.12 0.27
N GLU A 69 6.52 7.41 -0.11
CA GLU A 69 5.98 6.96 -1.39
C GLU A 69 7.06 7.21 -2.45
N PRO A 70 7.38 6.23 -3.33
CA PRO A 70 8.17 6.55 -4.49
C PRO A 70 7.42 7.70 -5.12
N GLN A 71 8.00 8.91 -5.12
CA GLN A 71 7.38 10.05 -5.77
C GLN A 71 7.16 9.60 -7.20
N VAL A 72 5.92 9.27 -7.53
CA VAL A 72 5.52 8.91 -8.88
C VAL A 72 5.44 10.21 -9.66
N GLU A 73 6.56 10.96 -9.70
CA GLU A 73 6.87 11.80 -10.84
C GLU A 73 6.69 10.88 -12.05
N ASN A 74 5.86 11.29 -13.00
CA ASN A 74 5.53 10.60 -14.26
C ASN A 74 4.24 9.77 -14.29
N TYR A 75 3.16 10.25 -13.65
CA TYR A 75 1.80 9.90 -14.10
C TYR A 75 1.04 11.03 -14.81
N LEU A 76 1.77 12.02 -15.33
CA LEU A 76 1.28 12.98 -16.32
C LEU A 76 2.38 13.25 -17.35
N GLN A 77 2.52 12.38 -18.35
CA GLN A 77 3.11 12.75 -19.64
C GLN A 77 2.55 11.89 -20.78
#